data_AF-A0AAD4D507-F1
#
_entry.id   AF-A0AAD4D507-F1
#
_cell.length_a   1.000
_cell.length_b   1.000
_cell.length_c   1.000
_cell.angle_alpha   90.00
_cell.angle_beta   90.00
_cell.angle_gamma   90.00
#
_symmetry.space_group_name_H-M   'P 1'
#
loop_
_entity.id
_entity.type
_entity.pdbx_description
1 polymer ?
#
loop_
_entity_poly.entity_id
_entity_poly.type
_entity_poly.pdbx_seq_one_letter_code
_entity_poly.pdbx_strand_id
1 'polypeptide(L)'
;MMEVHDYTFLFGIGLFFAFMDAYGIGANDVANSFATSVGSGSITLAQALIIACFCEFGGAYFLGANTTETIKGGIVDPQMYTETPELLMLTMVCALIGSSTWVLFASSRGWPVSTTHAIVGAICGAGISAFGAD
;
A
#
# COMPACT_ATOMS: atom_id res chain seq x y z
N MET A 1 17.29 -26.60 9.25
CA MET A 1 16.27 -26.50 8.19
C MET A 1 15.20 -25.56 8.73
N MET A 2 14.88 -24.51 7.98
CA MET A 2 13.81 -23.57 8.30
C MET A 2 12.46 -24.32 8.19
N GLU A 3 11.60 -24.26 9.22
CA GLU A 3 10.29 -24.90 9.14
C GLU A 3 9.32 -24.01 8.35
N VAL A 4 8.39 -24.65 7.63
CA VAL A 4 7.43 -23.96 6.73
C VAL A 4 6.57 -22.94 7.48
N HIS A 5 6.42 -23.09 8.79
CA HIS A 5 5.52 -22.27 9.61
C HIS A 5 6.19 -21.14 10.40
N ASP A 6 7.52 -21.06 10.41
CA ASP A 6 8.26 -20.11 11.27
C ASP A 6 7.87 -18.64 11.04
N TYR A 7 7.49 -18.27 9.82
CA TYR A 7 7.13 -16.89 9.44
C TYR A 7 5.64 -16.71 9.13
N THR A 8 4.79 -17.70 9.44
CA THR A 8 3.35 -17.61 9.17
C THR A 8 2.71 -16.43 9.91
N PHE A 9 3.20 -16.12 11.12
CA PHE A 9 2.74 -14.96 11.88
C PHE A 9 3.03 -13.65 11.15
N LEU A 10 4.21 -13.54 10.52
CA LEU A 10 4.64 -12.36 9.78
C LEU A 10 3.75 -12.14 8.56
N PHE A 11 3.44 -13.23 7.85
CA PHE A 11 2.49 -13.22 6.75
C PHE A 11 1.09 -12.78 7.21
N GLY A 12 0.61 -13.30 8.35
CA GLY A 12 -0.69 -12.91 8.92
C GLY A 12 -0.77 -11.43 9.27
N ILE A 13 0.28 -10.88 9.90
CA ILE A 13 0.39 -9.46 10.21
C ILE A 13 0.44 -8.64 8.91
N GLY A 14 1.29 -9.05 7.96
CA GLY A 14 1.41 -8.40 6.66
C GLY A 14 0.07 -8.33 5.92
N LEU A 15 -0.68 -9.42 5.90
CA LEU A 15 -2.00 -9.48 5.27
C LEU A 15 -2.98 -8.51 5.93
N PHE A 16 -3.01 -8.48 7.27
CA PHE A 16 -3.85 -7.56 8.01
C PHE A 16 -3.55 -6.10 7.66
N PHE A 17 -2.27 -5.71 7.67
CA PHE A 17 -1.86 -4.35 7.32
C PHE A 17 -2.02 -4.04 5.82
N ALA A 18 -1.90 -5.02 4.93
CA ALA A 18 -2.21 -4.85 3.51
C ALA A 18 -3.69 -4.50 3.29
N PHE A 19 -4.61 -5.15 4.01
CA PHE A 19 -6.02 -4.77 3.98
C PHE A 19 -6.27 -3.37 4.53
N MET A 20 -5.58 -2.99 5.61
CA MET A 20 -5.64 -1.64 6.16
C MET A 20 -5.13 -0.58 5.19
N ASP A 21 -4.01 -0.86 4.50
CA ASP A 21 -3.44 0.02 3.48
C ASP A 21 -4.41 0.17 2.30
N ALA A 22 -4.95 -0.94 1.79
CA ALA A 22 -5.93 -0.94 0.71
C ALA A 22 -7.21 -0.14 1.06
N TYR A 23 -7.69 -0.29 2.30
CA TYR A 23 -8.82 0.51 2.80
C TYR A 23 -8.47 2.01 2.87
N GLY A 24 -7.27 2.34 3.39
CA GLY A 24 -6.79 3.71 3.47
C GLY A 24 -6.63 4.37 2.09
N ILE A 25 -6.09 3.63 1.12
CA ILE A 25 -5.97 4.05 -0.27
C ILE A 25 -7.35 4.38 -0.84
N GLY A 26 -8.32 3.46 -0.71
CA GLY A 26 -9.68 3.71 -1.19
C GLY A 26 -10.32 4.94 -0.54
N ALA A 27 -10.17 5.11 0.78
CA ALA A 27 -10.72 6.25 1.51
C ALA A 27 -10.11 7.60 1.07
N ASN A 28 -8.80 7.62 0.82
CA ASN A 28 -8.09 8.80 0.34
C ASN A 28 -8.43 9.13 -1.13
N ASP A 29 -8.46 8.10 -1.99
CA ASP A 29 -8.50 8.28 -3.44
C ASP A 29 -9.92 8.52 -3.96
N VAL A 30 -10.96 8.05 -3.26
CA VAL A 30 -12.36 8.40 -3.61
C VAL A 30 -12.59 9.90 -3.57
N ALA A 31 -11.98 10.59 -2.60
CA ALA A 31 -12.08 12.04 -2.49
C ALA A 31 -11.34 12.72 -3.65
N ASN A 32 -10.18 12.19 -4.04
CA ASN A 32 -9.40 12.70 -5.18
C ASN A 32 -10.18 12.59 -6.50
N SER A 33 -10.84 11.46 -6.74
CA SER A 33 -11.54 11.19 -8.01
C SER A 33 -12.91 11.85 -8.13
N PHE A 34 -13.67 11.95 -7.02
CA PHE A 34 -15.08 12.33 -7.06
C PHE A 34 -15.45 13.63 -6.33
N ALA A 35 -14.50 14.33 -5.68
CA ALA A 35 -14.82 15.58 -4.96
C ALA A 35 -15.46 16.64 -5.86
N THR A 36 -15.02 16.76 -7.12
CA THR A 36 -15.58 17.75 -8.06
C THR A 36 -16.98 17.36 -8.53
N SER A 37 -17.21 16.09 -8.88
CA SER A 37 -18.51 15.61 -9.39
C SER A 37 -19.59 15.58 -8.32
N VAL A 38 -19.22 15.27 -7.07
CA VAL A 38 -20.14 15.33 -5.92
C VAL A 38 -20.32 16.80 -5.49
N GLY A 39 -19.25 17.59 -5.46
CA GLY A 39 -19.29 19.01 -5.09
C GLY A 39 -20.08 19.89 -6.06
N SER A 40 -20.09 19.56 -7.36
CA SER A 40 -20.91 20.23 -8.38
C SER A 40 -22.38 19.79 -8.37
N GLY A 41 -22.73 18.75 -7.60
CA GLY A 41 -24.06 18.15 -7.62
C GLY A 41 -24.37 17.33 -8.88
N SER A 42 -23.35 17.00 -9.69
CA SER A 42 -23.53 16.18 -10.90
C SER A 42 -23.88 14.73 -10.58
N ILE A 43 -23.34 14.20 -9.48
CA ILE A 43 -23.67 12.88 -8.93
C ILE A 43 -23.82 12.95 -7.41
N THR A 44 -24.59 12.05 -6.84
CA THR A 44 -24.67 11.88 -5.38
C THR A 44 -23.46 11.12 -4.84
N LEU A 45 -23.17 11.26 -3.55
CA LEU A 45 -22.10 10.51 -2.88
C LEU A 45 -22.30 8.99 -3.01
N ALA A 46 -23.54 8.50 -2.88
CA ALA A 46 -23.83 7.08 -3.02
C ALA A 46 -23.51 6.55 -4.44
N GLN A 47 -23.84 7.33 -5.48
CA GLN A 47 -23.49 6.97 -6.86
C GLN A 47 -21.97 6.97 -7.07
N ALA A 48 -21.26 7.98 -6.54
CA ALA A 48 -19.81 8.05 -6.61
C ALA A 48 -19.15 6.81 -5.98
N LEU A 49 -19.61 6.38 -4.80
CA LEU A 49 -19.08 5.18 -4.11
C LEU A 49 -19.31 3.89 -4.90
N ILE A 50 -20.48 3.72 -5.53
CA ILE A 50 -20.77 2.55 -6.36
C ILE A 50 -19.83 2.52 -7.57
N ILE A 51 -19.68 3.65 -8.27
CA ILE A 51 -18.78 3.76 -9.43
C ILE A 51 -17.34 3.48 -9.00
N ALA A 52 -16.88 4.11 -7.91
CA ALA A 52 -15.55 3.92 -7.37
C ALA A 52 -15.27 2.45 -7.07
N CYS A 53 -16.20 1.72 -6.45
CA CYS A 53 -16.00 0.31 -6.13
C CYS A 53 -15.67 -0.53 -7.37
N PHE A 54 -16.41 -0.36 -8.47
CA PHE A 54 -16.15 -1.10 -9.71
C PHE A 54 -14.90 -0.61 -10.45
N CYS A 55 -14.71 0.71 -10.53
CA CYS A 55 -13.58 1.30 -11.25
C CYS A 55 -12.23 1.06 -10.55
N GLU A 56 -12.18 1.23 -9.22
CA GLU A 56 -10.95 1.00 -8.43
C GLU A 56 -10.59 -0.48 -8.39
N PHE A 57 -11.57 -1.37 -8.16
CA PHE A 57 -11.31 -2.82 -8.20
C PHE A 57 -10.89 -3.27 -9.61
N GLY A 58 -11.59 -2.81 -10.64
CA GLY A 58 -11.24 -3.11 -12.02
C GLY A 58 -9.84 -2.59 -12.39
N GLY A 59 -9.52 -1.35 -12.02
CA GLY A 59 -8.19 -0.77 -12.21
C GLY A 59 -7.10 -1.57 -11.50
N ALA A 60 -7.31 -1.92 -10.24
CA ALA A 60 -6.37 -2.74 -9.47
C ALA A 60 -6.14 -4.12 -10.12
N TYR A 61 -7.20 -4.79 -10.58
CA TYR A 61 -7.10 -6.12 -11.18
C TYR A 61 -6.49 -6.11 -12.59
N PHE A 62 -6.92 -5.19 -13.46
CA PHE A 62 -6.50 -5.17 -14.87
C PHE A 62 -5.21 -4.39 -15.12
N LEU A 63 -4.92 -3.35 -14.31
CA LEU A 63 -3.84 -2.39 -14.57
C LEU A 63 -2.81 -2.31 -13.42
N GLY A 64 -3.04 -2.98 -12.29
CA GLY A 64 -2.17 -2.89 -11.11
C GLY A 64 -0.82 -3.62 -11.22
N ALA A 65 -0.63 -4.46 -12.25
CA ALA A 65 0.57 -5.30 -12.37
C ALA A 65 1.86 -4.46 -12.47
N ASN A 66 1.89 -3.46 -13.34
CA ASN A 66 3.10 -2.63 -13.57
C ASN A 66 3.53 -1.88 -12.30
N THR A 67 2.57 -1.34 -11.54
CA THR A 67 2.85 -0.64 -10.29
C THR A 67 3.32 -1.61 -9.21
N THR A 68 2.74 -2.81 -9.15
CA THR A 68 3.16 -3.87 -8.22
C THR A 68 4.59 -4.33 -8.51
N GLU A 69 4.96 -4.51 -9.78
CA GLU A 69 6.33 -4.86 -10.17
C GLU A 69 7.34 -3.80 -9.75
N THR A 70 6.99 -2.53 -9.96
CA THR A 70 7.83 -1.39 -9.56
C THR A 70 8.03 -1.35 -8.04
N ILE A 71 6.97 -1.58 -7.25
CA ILE A 71 7.06 -1.60 -5.79
C ILE A 71 7.88 -2.80 -5.29
N LYS A 72 7.73 -3.96 -5.91
CA LYS A 72 8.41 -5.20 -5.49
C LYS A 72 9.92 -5.18 -5.71
N GLY A 73 10.39 -4.61 -6.81
CA GLY A 73 11.80 -4.71 -7.20
C GLY A 73 12.42 -3.46 -7.81
N GLY A 74 11.64 -2.40 -8.05
CA GLY A 74 12.14 -1.14 -8.58
C GLY A 74 12.65 -0.16 -7.52
N ILE A 75 12.38 -0.41 -6.23
CA ILE A 75 12.75 0.47 -5.11
C ILE A 75 13.94 -0.13 -4.34
N VAL A 76 13.81 -1.39 -3.91
CA VAL A 76 14.87 -2.14 -3.25
C VAL A 76 15.13 -3.41 -4.06
N ASP A 77 16.39 -3.68 -4.37
CA ASP A 77 16.78 -4.86 -5.14
C ASP A 77 16.57 -6.15 -4.31
N PRO A 78 15.66 -7.06 -4.74
CA PRO A 78 15.44 -8.32 -4.06
C PRO A 78 16.68 -9.22 -4.00
N GLN A 79 17.65 -9.04 -4.90
CA GLN A 79 18.88 -9.82 -4.92
C GLN A 79 19.73 -9.62 -3.66
N MET A 80 19.64 -8.46 -3.01
CA MET A 80 20.32 -8.19 -1.74
C MET A 80 19.84 -9.10 -0.60
N TYR A 81 18.63 -9.66 -0.73
CA TYR A 81 18.01 -10.54 0.26
C TYR A 81 18.13 -12.03 -0.07
N THR A 82 18.89 -12.42 -1.11
CA THR A 82 18.97 -13.83 -1.56
C THR A 82 19.42 -14.78 -0.45
N GLU A 83 20.36 -14.33 0.39
CA GLU A 83 20.88 -15.08 1.55
C GLU A 83 19.96 -14.97 2.79
N THR A 84 19.02 -14.01 2.81
CA THR A 84 18.14 -13.70 3.96
C THR A 84 16.70 -13.38 3.52
N PRO A 85 15.98 -14.34 2.91
CA PRO A 85 14.63 -14.10 2.38
C PRO A 85 13.60 -13.71 3.46
N GLU A 86 13.80 -14.14 4.70
CA GLU A 86 12.99 -13.72 5.86
C GLU A 86 13.10 -12.23 6.14
N LEU A 87 14.27 -11.63 5.88
CA LEU A 87 14.50 -10.20 6.08
C LEU A 87 13.72 -9.40 5.04
N LEU A 88 13.63 -9.88 3.79
CA LEU A 88 12.79 -9.24 2.76
C LEU A 88 11.32 -9.22 3.19
N MET A 89 10.82 -10.34 3.73
CA MET A 89 9.44 -10.42 4.22
C MET A 89 9.21 -9.42 5.35
N LEU A 90 10.15 -9.32 6.30
CA LEU A 90 10.08 -8.36 7.40
C LEU A 90 10.11 -6.91 6.90
N THR A 91 11.02 -6.58 5.98
CA THR A 91 11.11 -5.24 5.36
C THR A 91 9.78 -4.83 4.74
N MET A 92 9.15 -5.72 3.96
CA MET A 92 7.89 -5.42 3.28
C MET A 92 6.72 -5.32 4.26
N VAL A 93 6.67 -6.15 5.31
CA VAL A 93 5.65 -6.03 6.37
C VAL A 93 5.80 -4.70 7.12
N CYS A 94 7.02 -4.31 7.48
CA CYS A 94 7.30 -3.02 8.11
C CYS A 94 6.88 -1.84 7.21
N ALA A 95 7.14 -1.95 5.90
CA ALA A 95 6.71 -0.94 4.94
C ALA A 95 5.18 -0.81 4.85
N LEU A 96 4.46 -1.94 4.84
CA LEU A 96 2.99 -1.94 4.88
C LEU A 96 2.45 -1.32 6.17
N ILE A 97 3.04 -1.62 7.33
CA ILE A 97 2.65 -1.01 8.61
C ILE A 97 2.86 0.51 8.57
N GLY A 98 4.02 0.96 8.09
CA GLY A 98 4.34 2.39 7.97
C GLY A 98 3.40 3.13 7.03
N SER A 99 3.20 2.59 5.83
CA SER A 99 2.30 3.16 4.82
C SER A 99 0.86 3.24 5.33
N SER A 100 0.30 2.10 5.76
CA SER A 100 -1.10 2.02 6.20
C SER A 100 -1.38 2.93 7.39
N THR A 101 -0.47 2.98 8.38
CA THR A 101 -0.63 3.85 9.55
C THR A 101 -0.67 5.32 9.13
N TRP A 102 0.23 5.74 8.24
CA TRP A 102 0.28 7.11 7.76
C TRP A 102 -0.94 7.48 6.91
N VAL A 103 -1.30 6.64 5.95
CA VAL A 103 -2.44 6.89 5.05
C VAL A 103 -3.73 6.95 5.86
N LEU A 104 -3.98 6.00 6.75
CA LEU A 104 -5.19 6.01 7.60
C LEU A 104 -5.23 7.22 8.52
N PHE A 105 -4.09 7.62 9.09
CA PHE A 105 -4.01 8.84 9.88
C PHE A 105 -4.38 10.07 9.05
N ALA A 106 -3.77 10.24 7.88
CA ALA A 106 -4.05 11.36 6.99
C ALA A 106 -5.53 11.39 6.54
N SER A 107 -6.07 10.24 6.13
CA SER A 107 -7.49 10.12 5.74
C SER A 107 -8.43 10.46 6.90
N SER A 108 -8.12 10.06 8.14
CA SER A 108 -8.91 10.41 9.32
C SER A 108 -8.95 11.92 9.61
N ARG A 109 -7.91 12.65 9.15
CA ARG A 109 -7.82 14.11 9.24
C ARG A 109 -8.35 14.83 8.00
N GLY A 110 -8.80 14.08 6.98
CA GLY A 110 -9.24 14.64 5.71
C GLY A 110 -8.10 15.27 4.89
N TRP A 111 -6.85 14.86 5.13
CA TRP A 111 -5.70 15.37 4.39
C TRP A 111 -5.49 14.56 3.12
N PRO A 112 -5.57 15.17 1.92
CA PRO A 112 -5.25 14.48 0.69
C PRO A 112 -3.74 14.24 0.63
N VAL A 113 -3.33 12.97 0.65
CA VAL A 113 -1.92 12.57 0.59
C VAL A 113 -1.66 11.63 -0.58
N SER A 114 -0.40 11.49 -1.01
CA SER A 114 -0.04 10.48 -1.99
C SER A 114 0.27 9.16 -1.32
N THR A 115 -0.56 8.15 -1.60
CA THR A 115 -0.40 6.77 -1.12
C THR A 115 0.85 6.10 -1.71
N THR A 116 1.16 6.38 -2.99
CA THR A 116 2.40 5.91 -3.64
C THR A 116 3.64 6.44 -2.94
N HIS A 117 3.68 7.72 -2.57
CA HIS A 117 4.81 8.27 -1.82
C HIS A 117 4.91 7.67 -0.40
N ALA A 118 3.77 7.35 0.23
CA ALA A 118 3.75 6.71 1.54
C ALA A 118 4.42 5.33 1.49
N ILE A 119 4.00 4.45 0.57
CA ILE A 119 4.57 3.10 0.46
C ILE A 119 6.02 3.13 -0.06
N VAL A 120 6.35 3.97 -1.04
CA VAL A 120 7.73 4.10 -1.54
C VAL A 120 8.66 4.59 -0.42
N GLY A 121 8.26 5.64 0.31
CA GLY A 121 9.02 6.16 1.43
C GLY A 121 9.19 5.13 2.55
N ALA A 122 8.15 4.35 2.85
CA ALA A 122 8.21 3.29 3.84
C ALA A 122 9.15 2.14 3.42
N ILE A 123 9.14 1.74 2.15
CA ILE A 123 10.06 0.74 1.59
C ILE A 123 11.50 1.26 1.63
N CYS A 124 11.75 2.51 1.21
CA CYS A 124 13.08 3.12 1.30
C CYS A 124 13.57 3.14 2.75
N GLY A 125 12.75 3.58 3.70
CA GLY A 125 13.12 3.63 5.12
C GLY A 125 13.41 2.25 5.71
N ALA A 126 12.57 1.26 5.39
CA ALA A 126 12.78 -0.12 5.83
C ALA A 126 14.05 -0.75 5.21
N GLY A 127 14.29 -0.50 3.91
CA GLY A 127 15.49 -0.94 3.21
C GLY A 127 16.77 -0.33 3.78
N ILE A 128 16.77 0.99 4.04
CA ILE A 128 17.89 1.68 4.69
C ILE A 128 18.13 1.12 6.09
N SER A 129 17.08 0.80 6.84
CA SER A 129 17.22 0.17 8.15
C SER A 129 17.82 -1.24 8.08
N ALA A 130 17.63 -1.96 6.97
CA ALA A 130 18.12 -3.33 6.79
C ALA A 130 19.58 -3.37 6.32
N PHE A 131 19.99 -2.46 5.43
CA PHE A 131 21.29 -2.52 4.74
C PHE A 131 22.17 -1.26 4.87
N GLY A 132 21.67 -0.18 5.45
CA GLY A 132 22.35 1.11 5.46
C GLY A 132 21.91 2.02 4.30
N ALA A 133 22.41 3.25 4.29
CA ALA A 133 22.04 4.28 3.33
C ALA A 133 23.05 4.45 2.16
N ASP A 134 24.08 3.60 2.12
CA ASP A 134 25.19 3.67 1.17
C ASP A 134 24.84 3.11 -0.21
#